data_AF-A0A4Q7KP54-F1
#
_entry.id   AF-A0A4Q7KP54-F1
#
_cell.length_a   1.000
_cell.length_b   1.000
_cell.length_c   1.000
_cell.angle_alpha   90.00
_cell.angle_beta   90.00
_cell.angle_gamma   90.00
#
_symmetry.space_group_name_H-M   'P 1'
#
loop_
_entity.id
_entity.type
_entity.pdbx_description
1 polymer ?
#
loop_
_entity_poly.entity_id
_entity_poly.type
_entity_poly.pdbx_seq_one_letter_code
_entity_poly.pdbx_strand_id
1 'polypeptide(L)'
;MFEASGAQRTQQQLEKDVALRMARQRRLSDADNPLSLVAVLDEAVLVRDYGGDEVMRAQLLRLVEAAKLPTVTLYVRPFRGRPRVSVGGSMTLLTFSLPEDPDMLFVDYVVGSLHREDEPDQHYVRDARIKFGRLRENALQPAESVAYIERLAAEIYAP
;
A
#
# COMPACT_ATOMS: atom_id res chain seq x y z
N MET A 1 14.82 1.07 -4.04
CA MET A 1 14.15 0.25 -3.00
C MET A 1 14.89 -1.06 -2.67
N PHE A 2 15.27 -1.91 -3.63
CA PHE A 2 15.94 -3.19 -3.32
C PHE A 2 17.40 -3.06 -2.88
N GLU A 3 18.12 -2.05 -3.37
CA GLU A 3 19.51 -1.76 -2.97
C GLU A 3 19.61 -1.09 -1.59
N ALA A 4 18.57 -0.35 -1.18
CA ALA A 4 18.55 0.42 0.07
C ALA A 4 18.17 -0.41 1.32
N SER A 5 17.89 -1.71 1.16
CA SER A 5 17.36 -2.57 2.23
C SER A 5 18.44 -3.12 3.19
N GLY A 6 19.72 -2.74 3.02
CA GLY A 6 20.83 -3.16 3.89
C GLY A 6 21.23 -4.65 3.77
N ALA A 7 20.35 -5.50 3.24
CA ALA A 7 20.64 -6.89 2.90
C ALA A 7 21.23 -6.99 1.49
N GLN A 8 22.44 -7.55 1.35
CA GLN A 8 23.01 -7.89 0.05
C GLN A 8 22.15 -8.97 -0.61
N ARG A 9 21.44 -8.60 -1.68
CA ARG A 9 20.70 -9.54 -2.53
C ARG A 9 21.59 -9.94 -3.71
N THR A 10 21.53 -11.21 -4.10
CA THR A 10 22.11 -11.63 -5.38
C THR A 10 21.26 -11.11 -6.54
N GLN A 11 21.86 -10.99 -7.72
CA GLN A 11 21.13 -10.60 -8.94
C GLN A 11 19.89 -11.48 -9.19
N GLN A 12 20.02 -12.79 -8.95
CA GLN A 12 18.91 -13.72 -9.10
C GLN A 12 17.78 -13.48 -8.08
N GLN A 13 18.11 -13.08 -6.85
CA GLN A 13 17.11 -12.71 -5.84
C GLN A 13 16.41 -11.41 -6.22
N LEU A 14 17.15 -10.41 -6.73
CA LEU A 14 16.58 -9.16 -7.23
C LEU A 14 15.59 -9.40 -8.37
N GLU A 15 15.97 -10.21 -9.35
CA GLU A 15 15.10 -10.54 -10.48
C GLU A 15 13.82 -11.26 -10.04
N LYS A 16 13.92 -12.16 -9.06
CA LYS A 16 12.75 -12.83 -8.47
C LYS A 16 11.83 -11.84 -7.75
N ASP A 17 12.39 -10.93 -6.94
CA ASP A 17 11.63 -9.91 -6.22
C ASP A 17 10.91 -8.97 -7.19
N VAL A 18 11.59 -8.55 -8.26
CA VAL A 18 11.01 -7.74 -9.34
C VAL A 18 9.90 -8.50 -10.05
N ALA A 19 10.13 -9.75 -10.44
CA ALA A 19 9.13 -10.58 -11.10
C ALA A 19 7.87 -10.76 -10.24
N LEU A 20 8.04 -11.00 -8.94
CA LEU A 20 6.94 -11.10 -7.99
C LEU A 20 6.16 -9.78 -7.88
N ARG A 21 6.87 -8.65 -7.82
CA ARG A 21 6.24 -7.32 -7.81
C ARG A 21 5.41 -7.06 -9.07
N MET A 22 5.96 -7.42 -10.23
CA MET A 22 5.25 -7.29 -11.51
C MET A 22 4.03 -8.19 -11.60
N ALA A 23 4.13 -9.44 -11.11
CA ALA A 23 2.99 -10.36 -11.03
C ALA A 23 1.85 -9.79 -10.17
N ARG A 24 2.18 -9.21 -9.01
CA ARG A 24 1.19 -8.54 -8.14
C ARG A 24 0.54 -7.33 -8.83
N GLN A 25 1.30 -6.51 -9.56
CA GLN A 25 0.72 -5.37 -10.27
C GLN A 25 -0.26 -5.79 -11.36
N ARG A 26 0.01 -6.88 -12.08
CA ARG A 26 -0.89 -7.40 -13.13
C ARG A 26 -2.25 -7.85 -12.59
N ARG A 27 -2.32 -8.29 -11.32
CA ARG A 27 -3.59 -8.68 -10.67
C ARG A 27 -4.59 -7.53 -10.53
N LEU A 28 -4.13 -6.27 -10.52
CA LEU A 28 -5.02 -5.11 -10.44
C LEU A 28 -5.87 -4.93 -11.71
N SER A 29 -5.41 -5.44 -12.84
CA SER A 29 -6.06 -5.32 -14.16
C SER A 29 -6.64 -6.64 -14.67
N ASP A 30 -6.76 -7.65 -13.80
CA ASP A 30 -7.35 -8.94 -14.17
C ASP A 30 -8.87 -8.79 -14.26
N ALA A 31 -9.42 -8.95 -15.47
CA ALA A 31 -10.84 -8.78 -15.75
C ALA A 31 -11.68 -10.00 -15.35
N ASP A 32 -11.09 -11.19 -15.35
CA ASP A 32 -11.79 -12.45 -15.08
C ASP A 32 -11.94 -12.69 -13.57
N ASN A 33 -10.95 -12.24 -12.79
CA ASN A 33 -10.98 -12.31 -11.32
C ASN A 33 -10.55 -10.96 -10.71
N PRO A 34 -11.46 -9.97 -10.66
CA PRO A 34 -11.14 -8.60 -10.28
C PRO A 34 -10.77 -8.48 -8.81
N LEU A 35 -9.57 -7.97 -8.54
CA LEU A 35 -9.10 -7.64 -7.20
C LEU A 35 -9.54 -6.22 -6.82
N SER A 36 -10.29 -6.08 -5.74
CA SER A 36 -10.57 -4.78 -5.13
C SER A 36 -9.44 -4.39 -4.17
N LEU A 37 -8.74 -3.29 -4.46
CA LEU A 37 -7.67 -2.74 -3.62
C LEU A 37 -8.11 -1.42 -3.00
N VAL A 38 -8.09 -1.35 -1.67
CA VAL A 38 -8.20 -0.09 -0.94
C VAL A 38 -6.91 0.16 -0.18
N ALA A 39 -6.23 1.27 -0.49
CA ALA A 39 -4.97 1.63 0.15
C ALA A 39 -5.11 2.97 0.89
N VAL A 40 -4.61 3.01 2.13
CA VAL A 40 -4.46 4.26 2.89
C VAL A 40 -2.97 4.54 3.05
N LEU A 41 -2.51 5.60 2.41
CA LEU A 41 -1.10 6.00 2.33
C LEU A 41 -0.85 7.16 3.30
N ASP A 42 0.22 7.06 4.09
CA ASP A 42 0.72 8.20 4.85
C ASP A 42 1.52 9.12 3.92
N GLU A 43 1.43 10.44 4.10
CA GLU A 43 2.21 11.39 3.32
C GLU A 43 3.71 11.07 3.33
N ALA A 44 4.25 10.54 4.44
CA ALA A 44 5.64 10.14 4.54
C ALA A 44 6.10 9.16 3.44
N VAL A 45 5.21 8.28 2.96
CA VAL A 45 5.59 7.31 1.91
C VAL A 45 5.62 7.95 0.52
N LEU A 46 5.02 9.13 0.36
CA LEU A 46 4.95 9.86 -0.91
C LEU A 46 6.10 10.86 -1.07
N VAL A 47 6.72 11.29 0.05
CA VAL A 47 7.74 12.36 0.06
C VAL A 47 9.15 11.87 0.42
N ARG A 48 9.29 10.64 0.93
CA ARG A 48 10.61 10.06 1.19
C ARG A 48 11.26 9.64 -0.13
N ASP A 49 12.47 10.15 -0.37
CA ASP A 49 13.23 9.78 -1.56
C ASP A 49 13.77 8.34 -1.46
N TYR A 50 13.50 7.56 -2.51
CA TYR A 50 13.93 6.16 -2.66
C TYR A 50 14.62 5.88 -4.01
N GLY A 51 14.87 6.91 -4.83
CA GLY A 51 15.42 6.74 -6.18
C GLY A 51 15.66 8.03 -6.98
N GLY A 52 15.62 9.20 -6.36
CA GLY A 52 15.70 10.51 -6.98
C GLY A 52 14.36 11.02 -7.50
N ASP A 53 14.35 12.31 -7.86
CA ASP A 53 13.13 13.05 -8.20
C ASP A 53 12.40 12.45 -9.41
N GLU A 54 13.12 12.09 -10.47
CA GLU A 54 12.52 11.48 -11.67
C GLU A 54 11.79 10.17 -11.35
N VAL A 55 12.42 9.31 -10.54
CA VAL A 55 11.85 8.02 -10.14
C VAL A 55 10.65 8.22 -9.23
N MET A 56 10.75 9.12 -8.25
CA MET A 56 9.64 9.42 -7.34
C MET A 56 8.45 10.01 -8.10
N ARG A 57 8.68 10.95 -9.01
CA ARG A 57 7.65 11.50 -9.90
C ARG A 57 6.94 10.40 -10.69
N ALA A 58 7.71 9.51 -11.34
CA ALA A 58 7.14 8.40 -12.11
C ALA A 58 6.31 7.45 -11.23
N GLN A 59 6.75 7.17 -10.00
CA GLN A 59 5.99 6.34 -9.06
C GLN A 59 4.67 6.99 -8.63
N LEU A 60 4.67 8.29 -8.31
CA LEU A 60 3.45 9.01 -7.94
C LEU A 60 2.46 9.05 -9.10
N LEU A 61 2.91 9.34 -10.32
CA LEU A 61 2.06 9.29 -11.51
C LEU A 61 1.51 7.88 -11.75
N ARG A 62 2.30 6.83 -11.48
CA ARG A 62 1.80 5.45 -11.58
C ARG A 62 0.69 5.14 -10.60
N LEU A 63 0.72 5.71 -9.38
CA LEU A 63 -0.38 5.60 -8.40
C LEU A 63 -1.65 6.30 -8.91
N VAL A 64 -1.50 7.49 -9.49
CA VAL A 64 -2.61 8.23 -10.12
C VAL A 64 -3.24 7.40 -11.25
N GLU A 65 -2.44 6.82 -12.13
CA GLU A 65 -2.93 5.93 -13.20
C GLU A 65 -3.62 4.68 -12.64
N ALA A 66 -3.11 4.10 -11.55
CA ALA A 66 -3.75 2.95 -10.92
C ALA A 66 -5.11 3.31 -10.30
N ALA A 67 -5.25 4.51 -9.73
CA ALA A 67 -6.51 4.99 -9.16
C ALA A 67 -7.62 5.23 -10.19
N LYS A 68 -7.31 5.20 -11.50
CA LYS A 68 -8.31 5.22 -12.57
C LYS A 68 -9.05 3.89 -12.72
N LEU A 69 -8.51 2.80 -12.19
CA LEU A 69 -9.17 1.50 -12.20
C LEU A 69 -10.35 1.52 -11.23
N PRO A 70 -11.54 1.02 -11.62
CA PRO A 70 -12.74 1.05 -10.77
C PRO A 70 -12.58 0.20 -9.50
N THR A 71 -11.62 -0.72 -9.49
CA THR A 71 -11.33 -1.61 -8.37
C THR A 71 -10.24 -1.08 -7.44
N VAL A 72 -9.65 0.09 -7.73
CA VAL A 72 -8.57 0.68 -6.92
C VAL A 72 -9.06 1.97 -6.27
N THR A 73 -8.94 2.05 -4.94
CA THR A 73 -9.24 3.28 -4.19
C THR A 73 -8.05 3.67 -3.35
N LEU A 74 -7.54 4.88 -3.54
CA LEU A 74 -6.44 5.44 -2.77
C LEU A 74 -6.96 6.50 -1.81
N TYR A 75 -6.48 6.45 -0.58
CA TYR A 75 -6.67 7.47 0.45
C TYR A 75 -5.31 7.97 0.88
N VAL A 76 -5.15 9.28 1.05
CA VAL A 76 -3.92 9.89 1.56
C VAL A 76 -4.17 10.55 2.91
N ARG A 77 -3.27 10.32 3.86
CA ARG A 77 -3.24 10.97 5.17
C ARG A 77 -2.15 12.04 5.20
N PRO A 78 -2.52 13.32 5.08
CA PRO A 78 -1.55 14.41 5.18
C PRO A 78 -1.00 14.55 6.60
N PHE A 79 0.20 15.11 6.73
CA PHE A 79 0.85 15.39 8.00
C PHE A 79 0.10 16.43 8.85
N ARG A 80 -0.64 17.33 8.20
CA ARG A 80 -1.36 18.44 8.85
C ARG A 80 -2.86 18.30 8.68
N GLY A 81 -3.61 18.83 9.66
CA GLY A 81 -5.07 18.94 9.58
C GLY A 81 -5.85 17.69 9.95
N ARG A 82 -5.19 16.58 10.34
CA ARG A 82 -5.87 15.35 10.75
C ARG A 82 -5.28 14.75 12.03
N PRO A 83 -6.08 14.07 12.86
CA PRO A 83 -5.58 13.40 14.05
C PRO A 83 -4.48 12.40 13.74
N ARG A 84 -3.42 12.40 14.56
CA ARG A 84 -2.35 11.39 14.47
C ARG A 84 -2.85 10.05 14.98
N VAL A 85 -3.48 9.28 14.08
CA VAL A 85 -3.69 7.85 14.29
C VAL A 85 -2.41 7.14 13.85
N SER A 86 -1.65 6.61 14.80
CA SER A 86 -0.51 5.72 14.52
C SER A 86 -0.99 4.28 14.60
N VAL A 87 -0.68 3.49 13.57
CA VAL A 87 -0.96 2.04 13.53
C VAL A 87 0.24 1.19 13.97
N GLY A 88 1.38 1.80 14.31
CA GLY A 88 2.57 1.09 14.75
C GLY A 88 3.30 0.30 13.66
N GLY A 89 2.82 0.32 12.40
CA GLY A 89 3.42 -0.38 11.26
C GLY A 89 2.48 -0.42 10.04
N SER A 90 2.93 -1.08 8.96
CA SER A 90 2.08 -1.42 7.82
C SER A 90 1.27 -2.68 8.09
N MET A 91 0.04 -2.73 7.59
CA MET A 91 -0.81 -3.91 7.63
C MET A 91 -1.49 -4.11 6.28
N THR A 92 -1.76 -5.35 5.91
CA THR A 92 -2.57 -5.73 4.75
C THR A 92 -3.66 -6.68 5.23
N LEU A 93 -4.91 -6.35 4.97
CA LEU A 93 -6.05 -7.22 5.22
C LEU A 93 -6.53 -7.79 3.89
N LEU A 94 -6.52 -9.11 3.77
CA LEU A 94 -7.05 -9.84 2.62
C LEU A 94 -8.42 -10.41 3.01
N THR A 95 -9.42 -10.13 2.18
CA THR A 95 -10.79 -10.61 2.39
C THR A 95 -11.24 -11.41 1.19
N PHE A 96 -11.87 -12.54 1.44
CA PHE A 96 -12.31 -13.47 0.39
C PHE A 96 -13.84 -13.55 0.35
N SER A 97 -14.40 -13.77 -0.83
CA SER A 97 -15.86 -13.83 -1.00
C SER A 97 -16.44 -15.20 -0.66
N LEU A 98 -15.62 -16.24 -0.70
CA LEU A 98 -16.04 -17.61 -0.38
C LEU A 98 -16.08 -17.81 1.15
N PRO A 99 -17.21 -18.27 1.72
CA PRO A 99 -17.35 -18.47 3.16
C PRO A 99 -16.31 -19.40 3.80
N GLU A 100 -15.76 -20.32 3.01
CA GLU A 100 -14.70 -21.26 3.40
C GLU A 100 -13.30 -20.65 3.47
N ASP A 101 -13.08 -19.49 2.85
CA ASP A 101 -11.80 -18.80 2.83
C ASP A 101 -11.74 -17.75 3.94
N PRO A 102 -10.92 -17.95 5.01
CA PRO A 102 -10.84 -16.99 6.10
C PRO A 102 -10.12 -15.70 5.66
N ASP A 103 -10.62 -14.56 6.14
CA ASP A 103 -9.90 -13.29 6.07
C ASP A 103 -8.50 -13.44 6.68
N MET A 104 -7.49 -12.88 6.01
CA MET A 104 -6.11 -12.94 6.46
C MET A 104 -5.54 -11.56 6.77
N LEU A 105 -4.88 -11.43 7.91
CA LEU A 105 -4.12 -10.24 8.28
C LEU A 105 -2.62 -10.50 8.12
N PHE A 106 -1.95 -9.63 7.37
CA PHE A 106 -0.51 -9.63 7.21
C PHE A 106 0.08 -8.35 7.80
N VAL A 107 1.11 -8.48 8.65
CA VAL A 107 1.82 -7.36 9.29
C VAL A 107 3.32 -7.55 9.09
N ASP A 108 3.97 -6.53 8.54
CA ASP A 108 5.42 -6.50 8.37
C ASP A 108 6.09 -6.00 9.66
N TYR A 109 7.09 -6.74 10.14
CA TYR A 109 8.00 -6.33 11.22
C TYR A 109 9.43 -6.20 10.69
N VAL A 110 10.25 -5.44 11.42
CA VAL A 110 11.65 -5.15 11.06
C VAL A 110 12.51 -6.41 10.92
N VAL A 111 12.11 -7.53 11.55
CA VAL A 111 12.85 -8.81 11.54
C VAL A 111 12.08 -9.93 10.83
N GLY A 112 11.07 -9.59 10.01
CA GLY A 112 10.24 -10.55 9.27
C GLY A 112 8.76 -10.21 9.33
N SER A 113 7.90 -11.05 8.77
CA SER A 113 6.44 -10.90 8.86
C SER A 113 5.88 -11.96 9.80
N LEU A 114 4.98 -11.57 10.70
CA LEU A 114 4.28 -12.51 11.54
C LEU A 114 3.17 -13.14 10.70
N HIS A 115 3.38 -14.39 10.28
CA HIS A 115 2.33 -15.27 9.79
C HIS A 115 2.01 -16.24 10.93
N ARG A 116 0.77 -16.25 11.39
CA ARG A 116 0.30 -17.19 12.43
C ARG A 116 -0.92 -17.88 11.86
N GLU A 117 -0.74 -19.14 11.49
CA GLU A 117 -1.78 -20.02 10.91
C GLU A 117 -2.53 -20.82 12.00
N ASP A 118 -2.13 -20.71 13.27
CA ASP A 118 -2.71 -21.48 14.37
C ASP A 118 -3.90 -20.74 15.01
N GLU A 119 -5.10 -21.25 14.73
CA GLU A 119 -6.45 -20.83 15.18
C GLU A 119 -6.97 -19.46 14.70
N PRO A 120 -8.30 -19.31 14.50
CA PRO A 120 -8.86 -18.15 13.83
C PRO A 120 -8.79 -16.96 14.80
N ASP A 121 -7.71 -16.21 14.71
CA ASP A 121 -7.50 -14.97 15.44
C ASP A 121 -8.35 -13.85 14.81
N GLN A 122 -9.65 -14.12 14.64
CA GLN A 122 -10.65 -13.18 14.15
C GLN A 122 -10.66 -11.91 14.99
N HIS A 123 -10.17 -11.98 16.24
CA HIS A 123 -9.94 -10.82 17.07
C HIS A 123 -8.99 -9.82 16.41
N TYR A 124 -7.82 -10.24 15.94
CA TYR A 124 -6.87 -9.33 15.28
C TYR A 124 -7.34 -8.86 13.91
N VAL A 125 -7.99 -9.74 13.12
CA VAL A 125 -8.61 -9.34 11.85
C VAL A 125 -9.68 -8.25 12.09
N ARG A 126 -10.53 -8.45 13.11
CA ARG A 126 -11.55 -7.47 13.50
C ARG A 126 -10.92 -6.15 13.94
N ASP A 127 -9.89 -6.21 14.78
CA ASP A 127 -9.19 -5.02 15.27
C ASP A 127 -8.46 -4.28 14.14
N ALA A 128 -7.84 -5.01 13.21
CA ALA A 128 -7.22 -4.46 12.01
C ALA A 128 -8.27 -3.78 11.12
N ARG A 129 -9.45 -4.39 10.94
CA ARG A 129 -10.58 -3.80 10.21
C ARG A 129 -11.05 -2.49 10.84
N ILE A 130 -11.18 -2.43 12.17
CA ILE A 130 -11.54 -1.21 12.91
C ILE A 130 -10.46 -0.13 12.71
N LYS A 131 -9.18 -0.50 12.87
CA LYS A 131 -8.05 0.43 12.67
C LYS A 131 -8.01 0.96 11.23
N PHE A 132 -8.19 0.09 10.24
CA PHE A 132 -8.25 0.46 8.83
C PHE A 132 -9.40 1.43 8.54
N GLY A 133 -10.59 1.17 9.09
CA GLY A 133 -11.75 2.08 9.00
C GLY A 133 -11.43 3.47 9.54
N ARG A 134 -10.83 3.54 10.74
CA ARG A 134 -10.41 4.82 11.35
C ARG A 134 -9.34 5.54 10.53
N LEU A 135 -8.37 4.81 9.97
CA LEU A 135 -7.36 5.41 9.10
C LEU A 135 -8.00 6.05 7.87
N ARG A 136 -8.96 5.36 7.25
CA ARG A 136 -9.70 5.84 6.09
C ARG A 136 -10.56 7.07 6.40
N GLU A 137 -11.29 7.06 7.51
CA GLU A 137 -12.09 8.22 7.98
C GLU A 137 -11.22 9.47 8.21
N ASN A 138 -9.98 9.26 8.66
CA ASN A 138 -9.00 10.30 8.91
C ASN A 138 -8.04 10.51 7.72
N ALA A 139 -8.47 10.21 6.50
CA ALA A 139 -7.75 10.47 5.26
C ALA A 139 -8.55 11.40 4.33
N LEU A 140 -7.86 12.01 3.37
CA LEU A 140 -8.50 12.71 2.24
C LEU A 140 -9.41 11.74 1.49
N GLN A 141 -10.52 12.25 0.93
CA GLN A 141 -11.38 11.42 0.07
C GLN A 141 -10.63 11.00 -1.20
N PRO A 142 -11.10 9.97 -1.93
CA PRO A 142 -10.34 9.43 -3.06
C PRO A 142 -9.94 10.45 -4.12
N ALA A 143 -10.86 11.33 -4.53
CA ALA A 143 -10.57 12.38 -5.52
C ALA A 143 -9.54 13.39 -5.00
N GLU A 144 -9.68 13.82 -3.73
CA GLU A 144 -8.74 14.74 -3.08
C GLU A 144 -7.35 14.10 -2.90
N SER A 145 -7.31 12.79 -2.64
CA SER A 145 -6.09 12.01 -2.49
C SER A 145 -5.31 11.94 -3.81
N VAL A 146 -6.00 11.70 -4.92
CA VAL A 146 -5.39 11.71 -6.26
C VAL A 146 -4.83 13.09 -6.60
N ALA A 147 -5.62 14.15 -6.40
CA ALA A 147 -5.15 15.52 -6.60
C ALA A 147 -3.96 15.88 -5.71
N TYR A 148 -3.93 15.38 -4.47
CA TYR A 148 -2.80 15.56 -3.56
C TYR A 148 -1.53 14.89 -4.09
N ILE A 149 -1.63 13.64 -4.58
CA ILE A 149 -0.51 12.90 -5.17
C ILE A 149 0.02 13.61 -6.41
N GLU A 150 -0.86 14.08 -7.30
CA GLU A 150 -0.48 14.85 -8.50
C GLU A 150 0.29 16.12 -8.14
N ARG A 151 -0.20 16.84 -7.12
CA ARG A 151 0.46 18.05 -6.62
C ARG A 151 1.86 17.75 -6.08
N LEU A 152 2.03 16.70 -5.27
CA LEU A 152 3.36 16.30 -4.78
C LEU A 152 4.32 15.97 -5.93
N ALA A 153 3.83 15.28 -6.96
CA ALA A 153 4.62 14.94 -8.14
C ALA A 153 5.07 16.18 -8.94
N ALA A 154 4.29 17.27 -8.91
CA ALA A 154 4.60 18.52 -9.60
C ALA A 154 5.45 19.48 -8.76
N GLU A 155 5.24 19.54 -7.44
CA GLU A 155 5.87 20.53 -6.57
C GLU A 155 7.19 20.04 -5.94
N ILE A 156 7.25 18.77 -5.52
CA ILE A 156 8.41 18.23 -4.81
C ILE A 156 9.39 17.59 -5.77
N TYR A 157 8.87 16.92 -6.80
CA TYR A 157 9.67 16.15 -7.77
C TYR A 157 9.58 16.74 -9.17
N ALA A 158 9.58 18.08 -9.26
CA ALA A 158 9.58 18.80 -10.53
C ALA A 158 10.80 18.38 -11.40
N PRO A 159 10.66 18.36 -12.73
CA PRO A 159 11.77 18.08 -13.64
C PRO A 159 12.84 19.17 -13.62
#